data_AF-A0A529FJ86-F1
#
_entry.id   AF-A0A529FJ86-F1
#
_cell.length_a   1.000
_cell.length_b   1.000
_cell.length_c   1.000
_cell.angle_alpha   90.00
_cell.angle_beta   90.00
_cell.angle_gamma   90.00
#
_symmetry.space_group_name_H-M   'P 1'
#
loop_
_entity.id
_entity.type
_entity.pdbx_description
1 polymer ?
#
loop_
_entity_poly.entity_id
_entity_poly.type
_entity_poly.pdbx_seq_one_letter_code
_entity_poly.pdbx_strand_id
1 'polypeptide(L)' 'MVRRYYDLPSLTALAVFEASARHLSFKLAAAELNVTPGAVSRQIKAIEDELGV' A
#
# COMPACT_ATOMS: atom_id res chain seq x y z
N MET A 1 6.39 -12.08 20.99
CA MET A 1 5.35 -11.83 19.97
C MET A 1 4.74 -10.47 20.27
N VAL A 2 5.02 -9.46 19.46
CA VAL A 2 4.55 -8.08 19.70
C VAL A 2 3.02 -8.07 19.54
N ARG A 3 2.28 -7.71 20.59
CA ARG A 3 0.82 -7.50 20.47
C ARG A 3 0.60 -6.27 19.60
N ARG A 4 0.02 -6.46 18.41
CA ARG A 4 -0.53 -5.36 17.63
C ARG A 4 -1.76 -4.84 18.38
N TYR A 5 -1.66 -3.65 18.95
CA TYR A 5 -2.76 -3.00 19.65
C TYR A 5 -3.81 -2.41 18.68
N TYR A 6 -3.47 -2.32 17.40
CA TYR A 6 -4.35 -1.89 16.30
C TYR A 6 -4.10 -2.80 15.09
N ASP A 7 -5.18 -3.21 14.41
CA ASP A 7 -5.14 -3.88 13.10
C ASP A 7 -4.74 -2.85 12.04
N LEU A 8 -3.46 -2.47 12.07
CA LEU A 8 -2.88 -1.55 11.11
C LEU A 8 -2.26 -2.33 9.96
N PRO A 9 -2.41 -1.85 8.72
CA PRO A 9 -1.74 -2.46 7.58
C PRO A 9 -0.21 -2.42 7.76
N SER A 10 0.50 -3.22 6.98
CA SER A 10 1.97 -3.21 7.02
C SER A 10 2.55 -1.82 6.69
N LEU A 11 3.74 -1.50 7.20
CA LEU A 11 4.41 -0.23 6.88
C LEU A 11 4.61 -0.04 5.37
N THR A 12 4.87 -1.14 4.65
CA THR A 12 4.98 -1.14 3.19
C THR A 12 3.66 -0.77 2.52
N ALA A 13 2.55 -1.32 3.00
CA ALA A 13 1.22 -1.03 2.49
C ALA A 13 0.85 0.45 2.68
N LEU A 14 1.18 1.02 3.85
CA LEU A 14 1.02 2.46 4.10
C LEU A 14 1.86 3.31 3.14
N ALA A 15 3.12 2.94 2.91
CA ALA A 15 3.99 3.64 1.96
C ALA A 15 3.47 3.57 0.53
N VAL A 16 2.96 2.40 0.11
CA VAL A 16 2.36 2.21 -1.21
C VAL A 16 1.10 3.05 -1.39
N PHE A 17 0.23 3.08 -0.38
CA PHE A 17 -0.98 3.89 -0.39
C PHE A 17 -0.65 5.39 -0.47
N GLU A 18 0.23 5.86 0.40
CA GLU A 18 0.62 7.27 0.45
C GLU A 18 1.31 7.72 -0.85
N ALA A 19 2.25 6.95 -1.39
CA ALA A 19 2.87 7.26 -2.67
C ALA A 19 1.87 7.25 -3.83
N SER A 20 0.92 6.32 -3.83
CA SER A 20 -0.14 6.24 -4.85
C SER A 20 -1.08 7.44 -4.78
N ALA A 21 -1.46 7.86 -3.57
CA ALA A 21 -2.29 9.05 -3.34
C ALA A 21 -1.56 10.35 -3.72
N ARG A 22 -0.26 10.44 -3.42
CA ARG A 22 0.58 11.60 -3.75
C ARG A 22 0.77 11.78 -5.26
N HIS A 23 1.01 10.69 -5.98
CA HIS A 23 1.24 10.72 -7.43
C HIS A 23 -0.03 10.61 -8.27
N LEU A 24 -1.15 10.20 -7.68
CA LEU A 24 -2.38 9.84 -8.38
C LEU A 24 -2.14 8.83 -9.53
N SER A 25 -1.09 8.01 -9.40
CA SER A 25 -0.62 7.11 -10.45
C SER A 25 0.16 5.94 -9.88
N PHE A 26 -0.33 4.72 -10.12
CA PHE A 26 0.36 3.49 -9.70
C PHE A 26 1.71 3.29 -10.41
N LYS A 27 1.89 3.84 -11.62
CA LYS A 27 3.16 3.74 -12.34
C LYS A 27 4.24 4.59 -11.68
N LEU A 28 3.91 5.82 -11.30
CA LEU A 28 4.84 6.74 -10.65
C LEU A 28 5.15 6.29 -9.21
N ALA A 29 4.13 5.85 -8.46
CA ALA A 29 4.33 5.28 -7.13
C ALA A 29 5.21 4.02 -7.16
N ALA A 30 5.02 3.15 -8.16
CA ALA A 30 5.86 1.97 -8.35
C ALA A 30 7.31 2.33 -8.67
N ALA A 31 7.53 3.37 -9.48
CA ALA A 31 8.86 3.88 -9.79
C ALA A 31 9.56 4.46 -8.54
N GLU A 32 8.85 5.22 -7.71
CA GLU A 32 9.40 5.75 -6.45
C GLU A 32 9.79 4.63 -5.48
N LEU A 33 8.92 3.62 -5.34
CA LEU A 33 9.10 2.53 -4.39
C LEU A 33 9.96 1.38 -4.93
N ASN A 34 10.51 1.50 -6.14
CA ASN A 34 11.30 0.46 -6.82
C ASN A 34 10.59 -0.89 -6.92
N VAL A 35 9.29 -0.86 -7.21
CA VAL A 35 8.45 -2.06 -7.38
C VAL A 35 7.77 -2.06 -8.74
N THR A 36 7.07 -3.15 -9.07
CA THR A 36 6.26 -3.20 -10.29
C THR A 36 4.90 -2.53 -10.06
N PRO A 37 4.29 -1.90 -11.08
CA PRO A 37 2.94 -1.34 -10.98
C PRO A 37 1.88 -2.37 -10.54
N GLY A 38 2.06 -3.65 -10.93
CA GLY A 38 1.19 -4.74 -10.47
C GLY A 38 1.30 -5.02 -8.97
N ALA A 39 2.50 -4.89 -8.39
CA ALA A 39 2.70 -5.02 -6.95
C ALA A 39 2.02 -3.89 -6.18
N VAL A 40 2.04 -2.66 -6.71
CA VAL A 40 1.31 -1.51 -6.14
C VAL A 40 -0.19 -1.79 -6.15
N SER A 41 -0.76 -2.16 -7.31
CA SER A 41 -2.19 -2.46 -7.42
C SER A 41 -2.63 -3.59 -6.47
N ARG A 42 -1.84 -4.66 -6.36
CA ARG A 42 -2.14 -5.76 -5.42
C ARG A 42 -2.09 -5.32 -3.96
N GLN A 43 -1.14 -4.48 -3.58
CA GLN A 43 -1.03 -3.98 -2.21
C GLN A 43 -2.19 -3.04 -1.86
N ILE A 44 -2.58 -2.16 -2.77
CA ILE A 44 -3.74 -1.28 -2.57
C ILE A 44 -5.00 -2.12 -2.39
N LYS A 45 -5.22 -3.11 -3.25
CA LYS A 45 -6.36 -4.02 -3.13
C LYS A 45 -6.38 -4.77 -1.80
N ALA A 46 -5.23 -5.23 -1.32
CA ALA A 46 -5.14 -5.89 -0.02
C ALA A 46 -5.49 -4.95 1.15
N ILE A 47 -5.17 -3.66 1.05
CA ILE A 47 -5.58 -2.64 2.04
C ILE A 47 -7.09 -2.42 1.98
N GLU A 48 -7.66 -2.31 0.78
CA GLU A 48 -9.10 -2.17 0.57
C GLU A 48 -9.86 -3.37 1.17
N ASP A 49 -9.39 -4.60 0.88
CA ASP A 49 -9.93 -5.84 1.43
C ASP A 49 -9.83 -5.89 2.97
N GLU A 50 -8.74 -5.40 3.57
CA GLU A 50 -8.55 -5.32 5.03
C GLU A 50 -9.47 -4.30 5.69
N LEU A 51 -9.76 -3.19 5.00
CA LEU A 51 -10.65 -2.12 5.46
C LEU A 51 -12.14 -2.37 5.14
N GLY A 52 -12.44 -3.33 4.27
CA GLY A 52 -13.81 -3.66 3.84
C GLY A 52 -14.42 -2.63 2.91
N VAL A 53 -13.60 -1.93 2.12
CA VAL A 53 -14.01 -0.94 1.10
C VAL A 53 -13.91 -1.48 -0.32
#